data_AF-A0A8T1TXA0-F1
#
_entry.id   AF-A0A8T1TXA0-F1
#
_cell.length_a   1.000
_cell.length_b   1.000
_cell.length_c   1.000
_cell.angle_alpha   90.00
_cell.angle_beta   90.00
_cell.angle_gamma   90.00
#
_symmetry.space_group_name_H-M   'P 1'
#
loop_
_entity.id
_entity.type
_entity.pdbx_description
1 polymer ?
#
loop_
_entity_poly.entity_id
_entity_poly.type
_entity_poly.pdbx_seq_one_letter_code
_entity_poly.pdbx_strand_id
1 'polypeptide(L)'
;MPAGTFGAIMGRDRFREISRFLDFSDNDAVSARADGAWKICPVLATLDTTFKTGYTLCAAVSLDEGMLPSHNHRNPTRTHLKDKPHMWGSKCVLTCCAVSGY
;
A
#
# COMPACT_ATOMS: atom_id res chain seq x y z
N MET A 1 -5.67 -19.87 -3.41
CA MET A 1 -6.44 -19.97 -4.67
C MET A 1 -6.02 -21.24 -5.38
N PRO A 2 -6.93 -22.19 -5.63
CA PRO A 2 -6.63 -23.37 -6.45
C PRO A 2 -6.11 -22.97 -7.84
N ALA A 3 -5.27 -23.79 -8.46
CA ALA A 3 -4.84 -23.53 -9.83
C ALA A 3 -6.07 -23.56 -10.77
N GLY A 4 -6.15 -22.62 -11.71
CA GLY A 4 -7.19 -22.58 -12.74
C GLY A 4 -8.48 -21.81 -12.39
N THR A 5 -8.69 -21.34 -11.16
CA THR A 5 -9.92 -20.59 -10.81
C THR A 5 -9.94 -19.14 -11.33
N PHE A 6 -8.78 -18.53 -11.59
CA PHE A 6 -8.71 -17.13 -12.02
C PHE A 6 -9.42 -16.89 -13.36
N GLY A 7 -9.27 -17.83 -14.30
CA GLY A 7 -9.87 -17.76 -15.63
C GLY A 7 -11.41 -17.81 -15.64
N ALA A 8 -12.03 -18.32 -14.56
CA ALA A 8 -13.48 -18.30 -14.40
C ALA A 8 -14.03 -16.90 -14.08
N ILE A 9 -13.20 -16.01 -13.52
CA ILE A 9 -13.59 -14.64 -13.17
C ILE A 9 -13.23 -13.69 -14.31
N MET A 10 -11.99 -13.76 -14.80
CA MET A 10 -11.49 -12.84 -15.81
C MET A 10 -10.39 -13.47 -16.66
N GLY A 11 -10.46 -13.23 -17.97
CA GLY A 11 -9.37 -13.58 -18.88
C GLY A 11 -8.07 -12.88 -18.49
N ARG A 12 -6.94 -13.59 -18.61
CA ARG A 12 -5.61 -13.10 -18.26
C ARG A 12 -5.28 -11.74 -18.91
N ASP A 13 -5.62 -11.59 -20.18
CA ASP A 13 -5.21 -10.41 -20.95
C ASP A 13 -6.03 -9.18 -20.55
N ARG A 14 -7.33 -9.35 -20.27
CA ARG A 14 -8.16 -8.30 -19.67
C ARG A 14 -7.65 -7.87 -18.30
N PHE A 15 -7.25 -8.81 -17.45
CA PHE A 15 -6.67 -8.48 -16.14
C PHE A 15 -5.37 -7.67 -16.28
N ARG A 16 -4.50 -8.06 -17.22
CA ARG A 16 -3.25 -7.32 -17.50
C ARG A 16 -3.53 -5.91 -18.00
N GLU A 17 -4.53 -5.74 -18.85
CA GLU A 17 -4.92 -4.43 -19.37
C GLU A 17 -5.45 -3.52 -18.27
N ILE A 18 -6.39 -4.00 -17.45
CA ILE A 18 -6.92 -3.25 -16.30
C ILE A 18 -5.78 -2.89 -15.34
N SER A 19 -4.91 -3.85 -15.01
CA SER A 19 -3.80 -3.61 -14.09
C SER A 19 -2.79 -2.56 -14.60
N ARG A 20 -2.65 -2.41 -15.91
CA ARG A 20 -1.75 -1.40 -16.52
C ARG A 20 -2.31 0.02 -16.43
N PHE A 21 -3.62 0.16 -16.49
CA PHE A 21 -4.32 1.47 -16.50
C PHE A 21 -5.01 1.78 -15.17
N LEU A 22 -4.77 0.98 -14.14
CA LEU A 22 -5.30 1.23 -12.80
C LEU A 22 -4.59 2.44 -12.19
N ASP A 23 -5.33 3.53 -12.02
CA ASP A 23 -4.85 4.75 -11.39
C ASP A 23 -5.87 5.21 -10.32
N PHE A 24 -5.37 5.81 -9.24
CA PHE A 24 -6.20 6.22 -8.10
C PHE A 24 -6.24 7.73 -7.89
N SER A 25 -5.35 8.48 -8.54
CA SER A 25 -5.17 9.91 -8.30
C SER A 25 -4.98 10.67 -9.61
N ASP A 26 -5.36 11.95 -9.60
CA ASP A 26 -5.14 12.84 -10.74
C ASP A 26 -3.66 13.26 -10.83
N ASN A 27 -2.98 12.88 -11.92
CA ASN A 27 -1.56 13.18 -12.13
C ASN A 27 -1.29 14.66 -12.45
N ASP A 28 -2.31 15.43 -12.88
CA ASP A 28 -2.17 16.84 -13.23
C ASP A 28 -2.38 17.79 -12.04
N ALA A 29 -2.80 17.24 -10.89
CA ALA A 29 -2.96 18.00 -9.67
C ALA A 29 -1.62 18.60 -9.20
N VAL A 30 -1.67 19.85 -8.70
CA VAL A 30 -0.49 20.55 -8.15
C VAL A 30 0.18 19.72 -7.04
N SER A 31 -0.61 19.03 -6.22
CA SER A 31 -0.17 18.15 -5.14
C SER A 31 0.69 16.98 -5.62
N ALA A 32 0.53 16.52 -6.87
CA ALA A 32 1.34 15.43 -7.44
C ALA A 32 2.83 15.75 -7.50
N ARG A 33 3.19 17.05 -7.50
CA ARG A 33 4.59 17.51 -7.49
C ARG A 33 5.16 17.63 -6.07
N ALA A 34 4.30 17.80 -5.07
CA ALA A 34 4.70 18.03 -3.68
C ALA A 34 4.70 16.74 -2.85
N ASP A 35 3.74 15.85 -3.08
CA ASP A 35 3.59 14.60 -2.35
C ASP A 35 4.15 13.41 -3.17
N GLY A 36 5.24 12.82 -2.68
CA GLY A 36 5.86 11.65 -3.32
C GLY A 36 4.97 10.40 -3.31
N ALA A 37 3.99 10.32 -2.41
CA ALA A 37 3.03 9.23 -2.33
C ALA A 37 1.69 9.54 -3.01
N TRP A 38 1.58 10.67 -3.74
CA TRP A 38 0.33 11.19 -4.28
C TRP A 38 -0.53 10.12 -4.96
N LYS A 39 0.08 9.28 -5.81
CA LYS A 39 -0.62 8.24 -6.58
C LYS A 39 -1.43 7.25 -5.74
N ILE A 40 -0.99 6.97 -4.52
CA ILE A 40 -1.66 6.04 -3.59
C ILE A 40 -2.37 6.76 -2.45
N CYS A 41 -2.27 8.09 -2.38
CA CYS A 41 -2.81 8.89 -1.29
C CYS A 41 -4.31 8.65 -1.04
N PRO A 42 -5.18 8.54 -2.06
CA PRO A 42 -6.60 8.23 -1.87
C PRO A 42 -6.85 6.84 -1.27
N VAL A 43 -6.02 5.85 -1.63
CA VAL A 43 -6.08 4.50 -1.05
C VAL A 43 -5.69 4.56 0.42
N LEU A 44 -4.60 5.26 0.74
CA LEU A 44 -4.14 5.43 2.12
C LEU A 44 -5.18 6.16 2.99
N ALA A 45 -5.80 7.23 2.47
CA ALA A 45 -6.86 7.95 3.17
C ALA A 45 -8.08 7.07 3.44
N THR A 46 -8.45 6.22 2.48
CA THR A 46 -9.54 5.26 2.63
C THR A 46 -9.21 4.21 3.69
N LEU A 47 -8.00 3.65 3.67
CA LEU A 47 -7.54 2.68 4.68
C LEU A 47 -7.51 3.30 6.08
N ASP A 48 -6.96 4.49 6.22
CA ASP A 48 -6.89 5.19 7.51
C ASP A 48 -8.30 5.44 8.09
N THR A 49 -9.23 5.92 7.25
CA THR A 49 -10.62 6.17 7.67
C THR A 49 -11.34 4.88 8.04
N THR A 50 -11.22 3.84 7.21
CA THR A 50 -11.91 2.57 7.43
C THR A 50 -11.37 1.82 8.64
N PHE A 51 -10.05 1.79 8.85
CA PHE A 51 -9.45 1.13 10.01
C PHE A 51 -9.80 1.84 11.32
N LYS A 52 -9.75 3.17 11.35
CA LYS A 52 -10.15 3.95 12.53
C LYS A 52 -11.63 3.77 12.88
N THR A 53 -12.48 3.61 11.87
CA THR A 53 -13.93 3.42 12.08
C THR A 53 -14.27 1.99 12.49
N GLY A 54 -13.53 1.00 11.98
CA GLY A 54 -13.81 -0.42 12.19
C GLY A 54 -13.28 -1.01 13.49
N TYR A 55 -12.38 -0.30 14.19
CA TYR A 55 -11.73 -0.85 15.38
C TYR A 55 -11.40 0.23 16.41
N THR A 56 -11.73 -0.04 17.67
CA THR A 56 -11.29 0.78 18.80
C THR A 56 -10.01 0.18 19.36
N LEU A 57 -8.93 0.97 19.39
CA LEU A 57 -7.63 0.55 19.91
C LEU A 57 -7.73 0.12 21.39
N CYS A 58 -7.06 -0.98 21.76
CA CYS A 58 -6.87 -1.35 23.16
C CYS A 58 -5.92 -0.38 23.89
N ALA A 59 -5.84 -0.51 25.21
CA ALA A 59 -4.94 0.28 26.06
C ALA A 59 -3.44 0.12 25.71
N ALA A 60 -3.06 -0.98 25.04
CA ALA A 60 -1.70 -1.25 24.62
C ALA A 60 -1.55 -1.09 23.09
N VAL A 61 -0.70 -0.15 22.69
CA VAL A 61 -0.42 0.21 21.30
C VAL A 61 1.03 -0.09 20.98
N SER A 62 1.28 -0.70 19.83
CA SER A 62 2.60 -0.94 19.25
C SER A 62 2.83 -0.05 18.04
N LEU A 63 4.02 0.54 17.95
CA LEU A 63 4.50 1.22 16.74
C LEU A 63 5.55 0.33 16.09
N ASP A 64 5.37 0.02 14.81
CA ASP A 64 6.34 -0.77 14.05
C ASP A 64 6.51 -0.22 12.64
N GLU A 65 7.62 -0.63 12.02
CA GLU A 65 8.00 -0.24 10.67
C GLU A 65 7.74 -1.39 9.70
N GLY A 66 6.87 -1.17 8.72
CA GLY A 66 6.68 -2.05 7.58
C GLY A 66 7.53 -1.62 6.38
N MET A 67 7.80 -2.54 5.46
CA MET A 67 8.31 -2.18 4.13
C MET A 67 7.40 -2.72 3.04
N LEU A 68 6.93 -1.82 2.18
CA LEU A 68 6.30 -2.18 0.91
C LEU A 68 7.39 -2.35 -0.15
N PRO A 69 7.65 -3.58 -0.62
CA PRO A 69 8.76 -3.85 -1.52
C PRO A 69 8.56 -3.14 -2.85
N SER A 70 9.59 -2.41 -3.31
CA SER A 70 9.59 -1.77 -4.61
C SER A 70 11.02 -1.59 -5.11
N HIS A 71 11.33 -2.24 -6.22
CA HIS A 71 12.63 -2.11 -6.89
C HIS A 71 12.66 -0.94 -7.90
N ASN A 72 11.53 -0.25 -8.10
CA ASN A 72 11.45 0.82 -9.08
C ASN A 72 12.26 2.05 -8.62
N HIS A 73 13.27 2.43 -9.40
CA HIS A 73 14.11 3.60 -9.12
C HIS A 73 13.35 4.93 -9.21
N ARG A 74 12.22 4.95 -9.92
CA ARG A 74 11.36 6.13 -10.07
C ARG A 74 10.40 6.33 -8.91
N ASN A 75 10.38 5.42 -7.93
CA ASN A 75 9.57 5.59 -6.73
C ASN A 75 10.24 6.62 -5.80
N PRO A 76 9.65 7.81 -5.60
CA PRO A 76 10.27 8.87 -4.80
C PRO A 76 10.33 8.53 -3.30
N THR A 77 9.46 7.65 -2.80
CA THR A 77 9.46 7.24 -1.38
C THR A 77 10.37 6.03 -1.12
N ARG A 78 11.18 5.62 -2.10
CA ARG A 78 12.05 4.44 -1.97
C ARG A 78 13.18 4.70 -0.98
N THR A 79 13.28 3.84 0.01
CA THR A 79 14.32 3.85 1.05
C THR A 79 14.99 2.47 1.11
N HIS A 80 16.25 2.45 1.57
CA HIS A 80 16.98 1.22 1.85
C HIS A 80 16.93 0.90 3.36
N LEU A 81 16.43 -0.28 3.74
CA LEU A 81 16.52 -0.80 5.11
C LEU A 81 17.18 -2.18 5.09
N LYS A 82 18.41 -2.26 5.58
CA LYS A 82 19.26 -3.46 5.52
C LYS A 82 18.67 -4.67 6.25
N ASP A 83 17.99 -4.44 7.37
CA ASP A 83 17.55 -5.51 8.27
C ASP A 83 16.14 -6.03 7.94
N LYS A 84 15.49 -5.49 6.90
CA LYS A 84 14.18 -5.96 6.43
C LYS A 84 14.36 -7.06 5.37
N PRO A 85 13.45 -8.07 5.30
CA PRO A 85 13.53 -9.16 4.31
C PRO A 85 13.60 -8.68 2.86
N HIS A 86 12.91 -7.58 2.58
CA HIS A 86 13.08 -6.80 1.36
C HIS A 86 13.78 -5.51 1.75
N MET A 87 14.95 -5.24 1.19
CA MET A 87 15.77 -4.09 1.61
C MET A 87 15.38 -2.78 0.91
N TRP A 88 14.73 -2.87 -0.25
CA TRP A 88 14.36 -1.72 -1.07
C TRP A 88 12.85 -1.61 -1.20
N GLY A 89 12.32 -0.44 -0.84
CA GLY A 89 10.88 -0.22 -0.89
C GLY A 89 10.44 1.09 -0.25
N SER A 90 9.14 1.27 -0.15
CA SER A 90 8.57 2.38 0.62
C SER A 90 8.46 1.94 2.08
N LYS A 91 9.11 2.68 2.98
CA LYS A 91 8.99 2.47 4.42
C LYS A 91 7.62 2.97 4.87
N CYS A 92 6.91 2.15 5.64
CA CYS A 92 5.65 2.51 6.29
C CYS A 92 5.86 2.45 7.80
N VAL A 93 5.32 3.42 8.53
CA VAL A 93 5.24 3.35 9.99
C VAL A 93 3.79 3.10 10.32
N LEU A 94 3.52 2.03 11.07
CA LEU A 94 2.18 1.56 11.37
C LEU A 94 1.97 1.56 12.87
N THR A 95 0.77 1.95 13.27
CA THR A 95 0.29 1.87 14.64
C THR A 95 -0.67 0.71 14.72
N CYS A 96 -0.37 -0.28 15.56
CA CYS A 96 -1.18 -1.47 15.73
C CYS A 96 -1.55 -1.67 17.20
N CYS A 97 -2.63 -2.39 17.45
CA CYS A 97 -2.98 -2.92 18.76
C CYS A 97 -2.03 -4.06 19.13
N ALA A 98 -1.35 -3.92 20.28
CA ALA A 98 -0.35 -4.90 20.71
C ALA A 98 -0.94 -6.29 21.04
N VAL A 99 -2.25 -6.38 21.26
CA VAL A 99 -2.93 -7.63 21.65
C VAL A 99 -3.51 -8.35 20.43
N SER A 100 -4.21 -7.65 19.54
CA SER A 100 -4.87 -8.25 18.37
C SER A 100 -4.03 -8.23 17.11
N GLY A 101 -3.00 -7.38 17.05
CA GLY A 101 -2.23 -7.12 15.83
C GLY A 101 -2.99 -6.31 14.78
N TYR A 102 -4.11 -5.68 15.14
CA TYR A 102 -4.89 -4.80 14.27
C TYR A 102 -4.19 -3.46 14.06
#